data_AF-A0A2I0J769-F1
#
_entry.id   AF-A0A2I0J769-F1
#
_cell.length_a   1.000
_cell.length_b   1.000
_cell.length_c   1.000
_cell.angle_alpha   90.00
_cell.angle_beta   90.00
_cell.angle_gamma   90.00
#
_symmetry.space_group_name_H-M   'P 1'
#
loop_
_entity.id
_entity.type
_entity.pdbx_description
1 polymer ?
#
loop_
_entity_poly.entity_id
_entity_poly.type
_entity_poly.pdbx_seq_one_letter_code
_entity_poly.pdbx_strand_id
1 'polypeptide(L)'
;MEKGSHTLGEPTGLIPREKLTIRREKPFIYLEGEGGPGTTSIKWDDHGHVDSSYTFTLLVENFLASRITFKNTYNLGSERSNPVAVAPAILIWGDKAVFYNCKFLSLQDTLADFTRRHLFDSCYIEGGMDFMSTLTYVESNCSGPGSNISSRVSWLKTLTPEQLENYLDPTKFIDQDEWVEAQPVHN
;
A
#
# COMPACT_ATOMS: atom_id res chain seq x y z
N MET A 1 7.08 -3.81 25.41
CA MET A 1 8.38 -3.66 24.73
C MET A 1 8.27 -2.43 23.87
N GLU A 2 8.97 -1.36 24.25
CA GLU A 2 9.08 -0.15 23.42
C GLU A 2 9.74 -0.52 22.10
N LYS A 3 9.01 -0.36 20.99
CA LYS A 3 9.60 -0.39 19.65
C LYS A 3 10.23 0.98 19.41
N GLY A 4 11.54 0.98 19.16
CA GLY A 4 12.29 2.18 18.83
C GLY A 4 11.68 2.90 17.63
N SER A 5 11.46 4.20 17.78
CA SER A 5 11.19 5.14 16.70
C SER A 5 12.42 5.15 15.78
N HIS A 6 12.39 4.35 14.72
CA HIS A 6 13.37 4.45 13.64
C HIS A 6 12.86 5.46 12.63
N THR A 7 13.52 6.62 12.57
CA THR A 7 13.28 7.62 11.52
C THR A 7 13.97 7.13 10.25
N LEU A 8 13.25 6.38 9.41
CA LEU A 8 13.75 6.06 8.07
C LEU A 8 13.64 7.31 7.19
N GLY A 9 14.69 7.62 6.44
CA GLY A 9 14.66 8.66 5.41
C GLY A 9 14.00 8.13 4.14
N GLU A 10 13.73 9.02 3.19
CA GLU A 10 13.21 8.60 1.88
C GLU A 10 14.19 7.62 1.20
N PRO A 11 13.69 6.61 0.46
CA PRO A 11 14.57 5.66 -0.23
C PRO A 11 15.44 6.40 -1.27
N THR A 12 16.75 6.36 -1.11
CA THR A 12 17.74 7.03 -1.99
C THR A 12 18.59 6.04 -2.82
N GLY A 13 18.35 4.73 -2.67
CA GLY A 13 19.11 3.66 -3.34
C GLY A 13 18.64 3.30 -4.74
N LEU A 14 19.52 2.64 -5.51
CA LEU A 14 19.17 2.01 -6.80
C LEU A 14 18.26 0.81 -6.55
N ILE A 15 17.04 0.84 -7.10
CA ILE A 15 16.04 -0.23 -6.95
C ILE A 15 16.16 -1.20 -8.15
N PRO A 16 16.28 -2.53 -7.92
CA PRO A 16 16.33 -3.54 -8.98
C PRO A 16 15.17 -3.46 -9.98
N ARG A 17 15.44 -3.86 -11.23
CA ARG A 17 14.57 -3.73 -12.42
C ARG A 17 13.18 -4.38 -12.30
N GLU A 18 13.00 -5.30 -11.35
CA GLU A 18 11.76 -6.09 -11.15
C GLU A 18 10.92 -5.63 -9.94
N LYS A 19 11.47 -4.75 -9.09
CA LYS A 19 10.69 -4.01 -8.09
C LYS A 19 10.10 -2.78 -8.72
N LEU A 20 8.84 -2.47 -8.39
CA LEU A 20 8.13 -1.36 -9.00
C LEU A 20 8.14 -0.13 -8.10
N THR A 21 8.56 1.00 -8.65
CA THR A 21 8.56 2.29 -7.96
C THR A 21 7.78 3.32 -8.77
N ILE A 22 6.76 3.90 -8.17
CA ILE A 22 6.09 5.08 -8.73
C ILE A 22 6.69 6.31 -8.05
N ARG A 23 7.49 7.03 -8.82
CA ARG A 23 8.25 8.19 -8.34
C ARG A 23 7.38 9.46 -8.29
N ARG A 24 7.83 10.46 -7.53
CA ARG A 24 7.08 11.70 -7.26
C ARG A 24 6.73 12.50 -8.50
N GLU A 25 7.54 12.40 -9.54
CA GLU A 25 7.42 13.24 -10.74
C GLU A 25 6.21 12.87 -11.61
N LYS A 26 5.43 11.86 -11.22
CA LYS A 26 4.26 11.36 -11.96
C LYS A 26 2.99 11.44 -11.11
N PRO A 27 2.50 12.62 -10.70
CA PRO A 27 1.30 12.73 -9.87
C PRO A 27 0.05 12.21 -10.60
N PHE A 28 -1.02 11.93 -9.84
CA PHE A 28 -2.33 11.49 -10.36
C PHE A 28 -2.26 10.16 -11.11
N ILE A 29 -1.89 9.09 -10.40
CA ILE A 29 -1.83 7.75 -10.98
C ILE A 29 -3.00 6.92 -10.49
N TYR A 30 -3.75 6.36 -11.45
CA TYR A 30 -4.64 5.23 -11.21
C TYR A 30 -3.96 3.93 -11.64
N LEU A 31 -3.82 2.99 -10.71
CA LEU A 31 -3.32 1.65 -11.00
C LEU A 31 -4.44 0.63 -10.80
N GLU A 32 -4.93 0.05 -11.88
CA GLU A 32 -6.08 -0.84 -11.87
C GLU A 32 -5.70 -2.25 -12.33
N GLY A 33 -6.10 -3.26 -11.55
CA GLY A 33 -5.93 -4.66 -11.89
C GLY A 33 -7.02 -5.19 -12.80
N GLU A 34 -6.66 -6.11 -13.68
CA GLU A 34 -7.63 -6.90 -14.44
C GLU A 34 -8.35 -7.88 -13.50
N GLY A 35 -9.69 -7.87 -13.55
CA GLY A 35 -10.52 -8.77 -12.76
C GLY A 35 -10.54 -8.47 -11.26
N GLY A 36 -10.77 -9.50 -10.45
CA GLY A 36 -10.87 -9.40 -9.00
C GLY A 36 -9.52 -9.49 -8.27
N PRO A 37 -9.51 -9.24 -6.94
CA PRO A 37 -8.28 -9.25 -6.15
C PRO A 37 -7.64 -10.64 -6.14
N GLY A 38 -6.41 -10.74 -6.65
CA GLY A 38 -5.65 -12.00 -6.79
C GLY A 38 -5.42 -12.42 -8.24
N THR A 39 -6.12 -11.81 -9.20
CA THR A 39 -5.87 -12.00 -10.63
C THR A 39 -4.62 -11.26 -11.08
N THR A 40 -4.52 -9.98 -10.73
CA THR A 40 -3.34 -9.14 -11.02
C THR A 40 -2.47 -9.00 -9.76
N SER A 41 -1.17 -9.28 -9.89
CA SER A 41 -0.24 -9.23 -8.75
C SER A 41 1.12 -8.63 -9.11
N ILE A 42 1.62 -7.76 -8.24
CA ILE A 42 3.01 -7.31 -8.19
C ILE A 42 3.67 -8.10 -7.06
N LYS A 43 4.73 -8.86 -7.38
CA LYS A 43 5.36 -9.78 -6.43
C LYS A 43 6.88 -9.79 -6.53
N TRP A 44 7.52 -9.94 -5.37
CA TRP A 44 8.97 -10.11 -5.23
C TRP A 44 9.29 -10.86 -3.92
N ASP A 45 10.53 -11.31 -3.69
CA ASP A 45 10.94 -12.11 -2.51
C ASP A 45 12.14 -11.53 -1.75
N ASP A 46 12.44 -10.25 -1.94
CA ASP A 46 13.54 -9.60 -1.20
C ASP A 46 13.22 -9.42 0.29
N HIS A 47 14.25 -9.44 1.13
CA HIS A 47 14.12 -9.51 2.58
C HIS A 47 15.40 -9.08 3.31
N GLY A 48 15.28 -8.82 4.61
CA GLY A 48 16.43 -8.59 5.50
C GLY A 48 16.92 -7.14 5.55
N HIS A 49 16.45 -6.26 4.67
CA HIS A 49 16.81 -4.84 4.67
C HIS A 49 15.57 -3.94 4.83
N VAL A 50 15.50 -3.25 5.97
CA VAL A 50 14.36 -2.40 6.35
C VAL A 50 14.11 -1.21 5.42
N ASP A 51 15.10 -0.82 4.62
CA ASP A 51 15.12 0.39 3.78
C ASP A 51 15.07 0.10 2.27
N SER A 52 15.13 -1.17 1.87
CA SER A 52 15.29 -1.53 0.46
C SER A 52 14.56 -2.81 0.03
N SER A 53 14.09 -3.66 0.95
CA SER A 53 13.41 -4.93 0.62
C SER A 53 11.94 -4.79 0.21
N TYR A 54 11.44 -3.58 -0.07
CA TYR A 54 10.05 -3.37 -0.49
C TYR A 54 9.79 -3.96 -1.89
N THR A 55 8.73 -4.74 -2.07
CA THR A 55 8.28 -5.18 -3.41
C THR A 55 7.78 -4.00 -4.25
N PHE A 56 7.03 -3.08 -3.64
CA PHE A 56 6.48 -1.90 -4.29
C PHE A 56 6.79 -0.65 -3.47
N THR A 57 7.12 0.45 -4.15
CA THR A 57 7.39 1.73 -3.51
C THR A 57 6.54 2.84 -4.13
N LEU A 58 5.67 3.44 -3.31
CA LEU A 58 4.82 4.55 -3.68
C LEU A 58 5.33 5.87 -3.10
N LEU A 59 5.89 6.74 -3.94
CA LEU A 59 6.37 8.06 -3.51
C LEU A 59 5.45 9.21 -3.97
N VAL A 60 4.54 8.94 -4.89
CA VAL A 60 3.70 9.92 -5.58
C VAL A 60 2.49 10.39 -4.75
N GLU A 61 2.08 11.64 -4.90
CA GLU A 61 0.84 12.18 -4.32
C GLU A 61 -0.39 11.98 -5.22
N ASN A 62 -1.58 11.84 -4.62
CA ASN A 62 -2.86 11.58 -5.29
C ASN A 62 -2.80 10.27 -6.10
N PHE A 63 -2.71 9.16 -5.38
CA PHE A 63 -2.63 7.82 -5.95
C PHE A 63 -3.90 7.04 -5.63
N LEU A 64 -4.43 6.33 -6.63
CA LEU A 64 -5.48 5.35 -6.45
C LEU A 64 -4.99 4.00 -6.99
N ALA A 65 -5.14 2.94 -6.21
CA ALA A 65 -5.02 1.58 -6.70
C ALA A 65 -6.30 0.81 -6.46
N SER A 66 -6.72 0.02 -7.44
CA SER A 66 -7.82 -0.91 -7.27
C SER A 66 -7.54 -2.30 -7.81
N ARG A 67 -8.06 -3.32 -7.12
CA ARG A 67 -8.07 -4.72 -7.58
C ARG A 67 -6.69 -5.33 -7.85
N ILE A 68 -5.66 -4.86 -7.13
CA ILE A 68 -4.27 -5.33 -7.26
C ILE A 68 -3.81 -6.02 -5.98
N THR A 69 -2.98 -7.05 -6.17
CA THR A 69 -2.26 -7.72 -5.07
C THR A 69 -0.80 -7.26 -5.02
N PHE A 70 -0.40 -6.66 -3.90
CA PHE A 70 0.99 -6.38 -3.55
C PHE A 70 1.49 -7.51 -2.63
N LYS A 71 2.54 -8.22 -3.07
CA LYS A 71 2.98 -9.44 -2.40
C LYS A 71 4.49 -9.49 -2.23
N ASN A 72 4.95 -9.75 -1.01
CA ASN A 72 6.30 -10.25 -0.81
C ASN A 72 6.23 -11.77 -0.55
N THR A 73 6.84 -12.57 -1.42
CA THR A 73 6.79 -14.04 -1.35
C THR A 73 7.78 -14.65 -0.37
N TYR A 74 8.68 -13.88 0.23
CA TYR A 74 9.66 -14.41 1.18
C TYR A 74 8.94 -15.06 2.38
N ASN A 75 9.22 -16.35 2.59
CA ASN A 75 8.63 -17.17 3.66
C ASN A 75 7.09 -17.23 3.69
N LEU A 76 6.38 -16.85 2.61
CA LEU A 76 4.94 -17.08 2.51
C LEU A 76 4.63 -18.55 2.22
N GLY A 77 3.64 -19.11 2.93
CA GLY A 77 3.21 -20.50 2.79
C GLY A 77 3.51 -21.37 4.01
N SER A 78 3.26 -22.68 3.88
CA SER A 78 3.37 -23.65 4.97
C SER A 78 4.82 -24.07 5.28
N GLU A 79 5.73 -23.95 4.33
CA GLU A 79 7.14 -24.31 4.51
C GLU A 79 8.01 -23.08 4.76
N ARG A 80 8.08 -22.67 6.02
CA ARG A 80 8.95 -21.59 6.48
C ARG A 80 10.34 -22.13 6.78
N SER A 81 11.12 -22.38 5.74
CA SER A 81 12.47 -22.95 5.85
C SER A 81 13.54 -21.90 6.13
N ASN A 82 13.32 -20.62 5.80
CA ASN A 82 14.30 -19.55 6.01
C ASN A 82 14.06 -18.81 7.34
N PRO A 83 15.10 -18.17 7.91
CA PRO A 83 14.95 -17.31 9.09
C PRO A 83 13.91 -16.20 8.89
N VAL A 84 13.23 -15.82 9.97
CA VAL A 84 12.33 -14.66 9.96
C VAL A 84 13.14 -13.40 9.67
N ALA A 85 12.71 -12.64 8.66
CA ALA A 85 13.30 -11.37 8.26
C ALA A 85 12.20 -10.41 7.83
N VAL A 86 12.49 -9.11 7.88
CA VAL A 86 11.61 -8.08 7.31
C VAL A 86 11.47 -8.30 5.81
N ALA A 87 10.24 -8.27 5.30
CA ALA A 87 9.97 -8.54 3.89
C ALA A 87 8.73 -7.75 3.44
N PRO A 88 8.79 -6.40 3.36
CA PRO A 88 7.58 -5.62 3.10
C PRO A 88 6.98 -5.89 1.72
N ALA A 89 5.65 -5.96 1.65
CA ALA A 89 4.94 -6.01 0.37
C ALA A 89 4.86 -4.63 -0.29
N ILE A 90 4.81 -3.56 0.51
CA ILE A 90 4.71 -2.19 0.00
C ILE A 90 5.27 -1.17 0.99
N LEU A 91 5.90 -0.13 0.43
CA LEU A 91 6.19 1.15 1.06
C LEU A 91 5.25 2.23 0.54
N ILE A 92 4.62 3.00 1.43
CA ILE A 92 3.73 4.11 1.10
C ILE A 92 4.24 5.40 1.75
N TRP A 93 4.63 6.36 0.93
CA TRP A 93 5.21 7.63 1.36
C TRP A 93 4.48 8.88 0.85
N GLY A 94 3.84 8.76 -0.31
CA GLY A 94 3.18 9.89 -0.97
C GLY A 94 1.83 10.22 -0.35
N ASP A 95 1.45 11.50 -0.35
CA ASP A 95 0.19 11.96 0.24
C ASP A 95 -1.04 11.52 -0.56
N LYS A 96 -2.17 11.31 0.13
CA LYS A 96 -3.46 10.95 -0.48
C LYS A 96 -3.34 9.70 -1.34
N ALA A 97 -2.97 8.59 -0.71
CA ALA A 97 -2.95 7.27 -1.33
C ALA A 97 -4.21 6.49 -0.93
N VAL A 98 -4.95 6.00 -1.92
CA VAL A 98 -6.18 5.24 -1.74
C VAL A 98 -6.01 3.85 -2.34
N PHE A 99 -6.39 2.83 -1.58
CA PHE A 99 -6.38 1.44 -2.01
C PHE A 99 -7.78 0.86 -1.85
N TYR A 100 -8.35 0.40 -2.95
CA TYR A 100 -9.70 -0.17 -2.98
C TYR A 100 -9.69 -1.61 -3.49
N ASN A 101 -10.23 -2.54 -2.71
CA ASN A 101 -10.32 -3.94 -3.11
C ASN A 101 -8.93 -4.54 -3.45
N CYS A 102 -7.89 -4.16 -2.70
CA CYS A 102 -6.52 -4.60 -2.90
C CYS A 102 -6.14 -5.72 -1.91
N LYS A 103 -5.06 -6.44 -2.18
CA LYS A 103 -4.47 -7.44 -1.26
C LYS A 103 -3.02 -7.08 -0.93
N PHE A 104 -2.66 -7.19 0.34
CA PHE A 104 -1.30 -6.97 0.85
C PHE A 104 -0.85 -8.23 1.59
N LEU A 105 0.16 -8.90 1.05
CA LEU A 105 0.56 -10.23 1.52
C LEU A 105 2.06 -10.28 1.83
N SER A 106 2.39 -10.49 3.11
CA SER A 106 3.74 -10.85 3.58
C SER A 106 3.64 -11.41 5.01
N LEU A 107 4.78 -11.72 5.64
CA LEU A 107 4.86 -12.11 7.04
C LEU A 107 5.13 -10.93 7.98
N GLN A 108 6.27 -10.26 7.81
CA GLN A 108 6.74 -9.18 8.71
C GLN A 108 6.82 -7.87 7.95
N ASP A 109 6.26 -6.82 8.55
CA ASP A 109 6.20 -5.45 8.03
C ASP A 109 5.58 -5.38 6.62
N THR A 110 4.53 -6.18 6.38
CA THR A 110 3.78 -6.27 5.12
C THR A 110 3.43 -4.90 4.57
N LEU A 111 2.86 -4.03 5.42
CA LEU A 111 2.55 -2.65 5.08
C LEU A 111 3.51 -1.74 5.85
N ALA A 112 4.45 -1.11 5.13
CA ALA A 112 5.29 -0.06 5.66
C ALA A 112 4.65 1.29 5.32
N ASP A 113 3.80 1.77 6.24
CA ASP A 113 2.97 2.95 6.03
C ASP A 113 3.49 4.13 6.85
N PHE A 114 4.04 5.13 6.16
CA PHE A 114 4.82 6.19 6.80
C PHE A 114 3.98 7.37 7.25
N THR A 115 3.82 8.37 6.40
CA THR A 115 3.31 9.68 6.80
C THR A 115 2.24 10.17 5.84
N ARG A 116 1.43 11.14 6.29
CA ARG A 116 0.34 11.78 5.55
C ARG A 116 -0.96 10.97 5.50
N ARG A 117 -1.77 11.09 4.44
CA ARG A 117 -3.16 10.62 4.41
C ARG A 117 -3.32 9.39 3.54
N HIS A 118 -3.63 8.24 4.12
CA HIS A 118 -3.88 7.01 3.38
C HIS A 118 -5.21 6.35 3.76
N LEU A 119 -5.88 5.78 2.77
CA LEU A 119 -7.18 5.13 2.91
C LEU A 119 -7.14 3.73 2.31
N PHE A 120 -7.61 2.76 3.09
CA PHE A 120 -7.78 1.37 2.67
C PHE A 120 -9.25 1.00 2.82
N ASP A 121 -9.92 0.67 1.72
CA ASP A 121 -11.27 0.14 1.75
C ASP A 121 -11.36 -1.22 1.07
N SER A 122 -12.10 -2.14 1.70
CA SER A 122 -12.35 -3.48 1.19
C SER A 122 -11.07 -4.27 0.88
N CYS A 123 -9.97 -3.95 1.56
CA CYS A 123 -8.68 -4.58 1.34
C CYS A 123 -8.49 -5.83 2.22
N TYR A 124 -7.66 -6.76 1.74
CA TYR A 124 -7.19 -7.89 2.54
C TYR A 124 -5.74 -7.68 2.95
N ILE A 125 -5.43 -7.75 4.24
CA ILE A 125 -4.09 -7.53 4.78
C ILE A 125 -3.65 -8.76 5.59
N GLU A 126 -2.55 -9.36 5.16
CA GLU A 126 -1.89 -10.49 5.84
C GLU A 126 -0.49 -10.11 6.29
N GLY A 127 -0.19 -10.36 7.57
CA GLY A 127 1.11 -10.10 8.19
C GLY A 127 1.15 -8.81 9.02
N GLY A 128 2.35 -8.42 9.41
CA GLY A 128 2.59 -7.25 10.27
C GLY A 128 2.38 -5.91 9.54
N MET A 129 1.95 -4.88 10.26
CA MET A 129 1.89 -3.51 9.76
C MET A 129 2.72 -2.63 10.70
N ASP A 130 3.47 -1.68 10.13
CA ASP A 130 4.21 -0.68 10.90
C ASP A 130 3.77 0.72 10.46
N PHE A 131 3.56 1.60 11.44
CA PHE A 131 2.99 2.92 11.24
C PHE A 131 3.83 3.98 11.94
N MET A 132 3.99 5.15 11.31
CA MET A 132 4.49 6.32 12.04
C MET A 132 3.38 7.10 12.73
N SER A 133 3.74 7.83 13.78
CA SER A 133 2.83 8.68 14.56
C SER A 133 2.24 9.87 13.78
N THR A 134 2.79 10.21 12.61
CA THR A 134 2.35 11.33 11.77
C THR A 134 1.32 10.94 10.71
N LEU A 135 0.85 9.71 10.72
CA LEU A 135 -0.07 9.16 9.73
C LEU A 135 -1.53 9.53 10.06
N THR A 136 -2.29 9.93 9.04
CA THR A 136 -3.77 9.93 9.05
C THR A 136 -4.23 8.71 8.25
N TYR A 137 -4.70 7.70 8.97
CA TYR A 137 -5.02 6.39 8.42
C TYR A 137 -6.52 6.10 8.54
N VAL A 138 -7.13 5.66 7.45
CA VAL A 138 -8.52 5.16 7.41
C VAL A 138 -8.50 3.73 6.92
N GLU A 139 -9.13 2.84 7.69
CA GLU A 139 -9.35 1.45 7.31
C GLU A 139 -10.84 1.14 7.41
N SER A 140 -11.43 0.74 6.29
CA SER A 140 -12.85 0.46 6.15
C SER A 140 -13.04 -0.89 5.46
N ASN A 141 -13.96 -1.72 5.98
CA ASN A 141 -14.32 -3.02 5.41
C ASN A 141 -13.13 -3.96 5.12
N CYS A 142 -11.98 -3.74 5.78
CA CYS A 142 -10.78 -4.54 5.57
C CYS A 142 -10.84 -5.85 6.34
N SER A 143 -10.14 -6.85 5.84
CA SER A 143 -10.13 -8.21 6.38
C SER A 143 -8.72 -8.81 6.40
N GLY A 144 -8.58 -9.95 7.10
CA GLY A 144 -7.32 -10.67 7.24
C GLY A 144 -6.66 -10.48 8.61
N PRO A 145 -5.61 -11.24 8.93
CA PRO A 145 -4.95 -11.16 10.24
C PRO A 145 -4.33 -9.79 10.54
N GLY A 146 -3.91 -9.07 9.50
CA GLY A 146 -3.32 -7.73 9.61
C GLY A 146 -4.35 -6.62 9.81
N SER A 147 -5.63 -6.84 9.49
CA SER A 147 -6.69 -5.84 9.66
C SER A 147 -7.28 -5.80 11.08
N ASN A 148 -6.67 -6.51 12.04
CA ASN A 148 -7.18 -6.54 13.41
C ASN A 148 -6.91 -5.20 14.12
N ILE A 149 -7.99 -4.42 14.31
CA ILE A 149 -7.92 -3.09 14.92
C ILE A 149 -7.82 -3.09 16.45
N SER A 150 -8.02 -4.23 17.13
CA SER A 150 -8.06 -4.30 18.60
C SER A 150 -6.76 -3.87 19.30
N SER A 151 -5.64 -3.95 18.58
CA SER A 151 -4.31 -3.54 19.06
C SER A 151 -3.80 -2.28 18.38
N ARG A 152 -4.66 -1.58 17.61
CA ARG A 152 -4.29 -0.35 16.91
C ARG A 152 -4.47 0.86 17.84
N VAL A 153 -3.75 1.91 17.49
CA VAL A 153 -3.76 3.21 18.14
C VAL A 153 -5.14 3.88 18.04
N SER A 154 -5.50 4.61 19.10
CA SER A 154 -6.84 5.18 19.28
C SER A 154 -7.19 6.36 18.36
N TRP A 155 -6.21 6.89 17.61
CA TRP A 155 -6.43 8.00 16.68
C TRP A 155 -6.96 7.58 15.30
N LEU A 156 -7.21 6.28 15.10
CA LEU A 156 -7.85 5.74 13.89
C LEU A 156 -9.17 6.47 13.59
N LYS A 157 -9.35 6.91 12.34
CA LYS A 157 -10.59 7.56 11.90
C LYS A 157 -11.48 6.56 11.17
N THR A 158 -12.76 6.56 11.52
CA THR A 158 -13.81 5.88 10.75
C THR A 158 -14.57 6.92 9.93
N LEU A 159 -14.75 6.66 8.63
CA LEU A 159 -15.53 7.50 7.73
C LEU A 159 -16.95 6.94 7.55
N THR A 160 -17.90 7.80 7.21
CA THR A 160 -19.23 7.36 6.77
C THR A 160 -19.19 6.80 5.34
N PRO A 161 -20.18 6.00 4.91
CA PRO A 161 -20.25 5.51 3.53
C PRO A 161 -20.20 6.63 2.47
N GLU A 162 -20.92 7.73 2.73
CA GLU A 162 -20.92 8.91 1.84
C GLU A 162 -19.54 9.58 1.76
N GLN A 163 -18.82 9.66 2.89
CA GLN A 163 -17.45 10.17 2.88
C GLN A 163 -16.49 9.24 2.14
N LEU A 164 -16.63 7.92 2.28
CA LEU A 164 -15.81 6.94 1.56
C LEU A 164 -16.00 7.06 0.06
N GLU A 165 -17.23 7.19 -0.42
CA GLU A 165 -17.54 7.32 -1.85
C GLU A 165 -16.76 8.48 -2.52
N ASN A 166 -16.59 9.60 -1.81
CA ASN A 166 -15.84 10.75 -2.33
C ASN A 166 -14.35 10.48 -2.54
N TYR A 167 -13.78 9.46 -1.90
CA TYR A 167 -12.36 9.09 -2.04
C TYR A 167 -12.16 7.87 -2.94
N LEU A 168 -13.17 7.00 -3.05
CA LEU A 168 -13.10 5.75 -3.81
C LEU A 168 -13.48 5.92 -5.28
N ASP A 169 -14.31 6.92 -5.60
CA ASP A 169 -14.69 7.25 -6.97
C ASP A 169 -13.52 7.95 -7.70
N PRO A 170 -12.92 7.33 -8.73
CA PRO A 170 -11.82 7.94 -9.47
C PRO A 170 -12.16 9.33 -10.02
N THR A 171 -13.40 9.54 -10.46
CA THR A 171 -13.90 10.81 -11.02
C THR A 171 -13.94 11.93 -9.97
N LYS A 172 -14.13 11.57 -8.69
CA LYS A 172 -14.14 12.53 -7.57
C LYS A 172 -12.76 12.73 -6.97
N PHE A 173 -11.85 11.77 -7.10
CA PHE A 173 -10.58 11.79 -6.38
C PHE A 173 -9.38 12.21 -7.25
N ILE A 174 -9.17 11.59 -8.41
CA ILE A 174 -8.00 11.81 -9.28
C ILE A 174 -8.34 12.37 -10.66
N ASP A 175 -9.61 12.37 -11.05
CA ASP A 175 -10.06 12.74 -12.39
C ASP A 175 -11.17 13.81 -12.34
N GLN A 176 -11.03 14.79 -11.45
CA GLN A 176 -12.02 15.86 -11.26
C GLN A 176 -12.13 16.79 -12.47
N ASP A 177 -11.08 16.86 -13.28
CA ASP A 177 -10.99 17.64 -14.52
C ASP A 177 -11.14 16.77 -15.79
N GLU A 178 -11.57 15.52 -15.63
CA GLU A 178 -11.84 14.57 -16.74
C GLU A 178 -10.62 14.32 -17.66
N TRP A 179 -9.41 14.49 -17.14
CA TRP A 179 -8.17 14.35 -17.90
C TRP A 179 -7.90 12.90 -18.36
N VAL A 180 -8.45 11.90 -17.67
CA VAL A 180 -8.29 10.48 -18.00
C VAL A 180 -9.02 10.14 -19.30
N GLU A 181 -10.26 10.57 -19.45
CA GLU A 181 -11.04 10.41 -20.69
C GLU A 181 -10.52 11.33 -21.81
N ALA A 182 -9.87 12.44 -21.45
CA ALA A 182 -9.23 13.34 -22.40
C ALA A 182 -7.87 12.83 -22.93
N GLN A 183 -7.38 11.67 -22.46
CA GLN A 183 -6.13 11.10 -22.97
C GLN A 183 -6.24 10.72 -24.44
N PRO A 184 -5.20 10.95 -25.26
CA PRO A 184 -5.19 10.51 -26.64
C PRO A 184 -5.38 8.99 -26.73
N VAL A 185 -6.35 8.54 -27.52
CA VAL A 185 -6.56 7.11 -27.77
C VAL A 185 -5.30 6.54 -28.42
N HIS A 186 -4.69 5.55 -27.78
CA HIS A 186 -3.60 4.80 -28.39
C HIS A 186 -4.19 3.92 -29.51
N ASN A 187 -3.97 4.31 -30.77
CA ASN A 187 -4.25 3.50 -31.97
C ASN A 187 -3.30 2.30 -32.08
#